data_AF-A0A9D8TT93-F1
#
_entry.id   AF-A0A9D8TT93-F1
#
_cell.length_a   1.000
_cell.length_b   1.000
_cell.length_c   1.000
_cell.angle_alpha   90.00
_cell.angle_beta   90.00
_cell.angle_gamma   90.00
#
_symmetry.space_group_name_H-M   'P 1'
#
loop_
_entity.id
_entity.type
_entity.pdbx_description
1 polymer ?
#
loop_
_entity_poly.entity_id
_entity_poly.type
_entity_poly.pdbx_seq_one_letter_code
_entity_poly.pdbx_strand_id
1 'polypeptide(L)' 'MDILEELEKIPKQPEDLSSCDLLGFDTETTGLDYKKDSIISASLVLRDRQSGEDKVFNFLINPNTPIDPKASAV' A
#
# COMPACT_ATOMS: atom_id res chain seq x y z
N MET A 1 15.35 2.90 -7.03
CA MET A 1 14.64 1.76 -7.64
C MET A 1 13.20 2.19 -7.79
N ASP A 2 12.64 2.10 -8.99
CA ASP A 2 11.31 2.60 -9.32
C ASP A 2 10.23 1.57 -8.96
N ILE A 3 9.18 1.97 -8.24
CA ILE A 3 8.08 1.06 -7.88
C ILE A 3 7.29 0.61 -9.12
N LEU A 4 7.18 1.45 -10.15
CA LEU A 4 6.45 1.10 -11.37
C LEU A 4 7.14 -0.07 -12.09
N GLU A 5 8.47 -0.01 -12.19
CA GLU A 5 9.27 -1.10 -12.75
C GLU A 5 9.15 -2.40 -11.94
N GLU A 6 9.00 -2.32 -10.62
CA GLU A 6 8.81 -3.49 -9.77
C GLU A 6 7.39 -4.06 -9.90
N LEU A 7 6.36 -3.21 -9.95
CA LEU A 7 4.97 -3.61 -10.17
C LEU A 7 4.77 -4.29 -11.53
N GLU A 8 5.45 -3.83 -12.57
CA GLU A 8 5.41 -4.43 -13.91
C GLU A 8 5.96 -5.86 -13.95
N LYS A 9 6.88 -6.21 -13.03
CA LYS A 9 7.45 -7.55 -12.92
C LYS A 9 6.53 -8.52 -12.16
N ILE A 10 5.55 -8.00 -11.42
CA ILE A 10 4.64 -8.83 -10.62
C ILE A 10 3.63 -9.50 -11.58
N PRO A 11 3.56 -10.85 -11.62
CA PRO A 11 2.55 -11.54 -12.41
C PRO A 11 1.13 -11.16 -11.96
N LYS A 12 0.18 -11.15 -12.90
CA LYS A 12 -1.24 -10.90 -12.61
C LYS A 12 -1.68 -11.74 -11.41
N GLN A 13 -2.36 -11.09 -10.47
CA GLN A 13 -2.75 -11.70 -9.20
C GLN A 13 -3.54 -13.00 -9.46
N PRO A 14 -2.98 -14.18 -9.10
CA PRO A 14 -3.70 -15.45 -9.15
C PRO A 14 -4.84 -15.47 -8.14
N GLU A 15 -5.85 -16.31 -8.40
CA GLU A 15 -6.93 -16.57 -7.42
C GLU A 15 -6.36 -17.15 -6.11
N ASP A 16 -5.23 -17.86 -6.19
CA ASP A 16 -4.48 -18.36 -5.03
C ASP A 16 -3.31 -17.43 -4.68
N LEU A 17 -3.53 -16.63 -3.64
CA LEU A 17 -2.57 -15.68 -3.09
C LEU A 17 -1.34 -16.35 -2.45
N SER A 18 -1.36 -17.66 -2.20
CA SER A 18 -0.20 -18.38 -1.68
C SER A 18 0.99 -18.37 -2.64
N SER A 19 0.73 -18.06 -3.91
CA SER A 19 1.71 -17.93 -4.99
C SER A 19 2.14 -16.48 -5.30
N CYS A 20 1.53 -15.48 -4.65
CA CYS A 20 1.83 -14.06 -4.88
C CYS A 20 3.12 -13.59 -4.22
N ASP A 21 3.75 -12.57 -4.83
CA ASP A 21 4.86 -11.81 -4.25
C ASP A 21 4.37 -10.68 -3.31
N LEU A 22 3.05 -10.57 -3.08
CA LEU A 22 2.46 -9.59 -2.17
C LEU A 22 2.29 -10.18 -0.76
N LEU A 23 3.02 -9.65 0.22
CA LEU A 23 2.89 -10.05 1.62
C LEU A 23 1.82 -9.27 2.37
N GLY A 24 1.65 -7.99 2.04
CA GLY A 24 0.72 -7.12 2.74
C GLY A 24 0.67 -5.73 2.15
N PHE A 25 -0.47 -5.08 2.37
CA PHE A 25 -0.63 -3.66 2.15
C PHE A 25 -1.43 -3.08 3.30
N ASP A 26 -1.19 -1.80 3.58
CA ASP A 26 -1.94 -1.05 4.56
C ASP A 26 -2.10 0.40 4.08
N THR A 27 -3.19 1.05 4.48
CA THR A 27 -3.46 2.44 4.12
C THR A 27 -4.13 3.18 5.27
N GLU A 28 -3.69 4.41 5.51
CA GLU A 28 -4.40 5.34 6.39
C GLU A 28 -5.13 6.38 5.55
N THR A 29 -6.29 6.82 6.04
CA THR A 29 -7.17 7.77 5.34
C THR A 29 -7.54 8.95 6.24
N THR A 30 -8.05 10.02 5.63
CA THR A 30 -8.54 11.19 6.40
C THR A 30 -9.78 10.90 7.24
N GLY A 31 -10.46 9.77 6.99
CA GLY A 31 -11.72 9.36 7.61
C GLY A 31 -12.26 8.07 6.97
N LEU A 32 -13.54 7.76 7.19
CA LEU A 32 -14.17 6.49 6.78
C LEU A 32 -15.08 6.59 5.54
N ASP A 33 -15.36 7.79 5.04
CA ASP A 33 -16.25 8.02 3.89
C ASP A 33 -15.44 8.05 2.58
N TYR A 34 -15.41 6.92 1.88
CA TYR A 34 -14.65 6.77 0.62
C TYR A 34 -14.98 7.78 -0.49
N LYS A 35 -16.11 8.50 -0.40
CA LYS A 35 -16.48 9.54 -1.38
C LYS A 35 -15.88 10.90 -1.05
N LYS A 36 -15.40 11.10 0.17
CA LYS A 36 -14.95 12.40 0.69
C LYS A 36 -13.53 12.35 1.26
N ASP A 37 -13.14 11.21 1.79
CA ASP A 37 -11.86 11.00 2.42
C ASP A 37 -10.79 10.58 1.43
N SER A 38 -9.57 11.01 1.70
CA SER A 38 -8.39 10.75 0.88
C SER A 38 -7.41 9.85 1.63
N ILE A 39 -6.57 9.12 0.90
CA ILE A 39 -5.44 8.38 1.47
C ILE A 39 -4.39 9.39 1.96
N ILE A 40 -3.87 9.19 3.18
CA ILE A 40 -2.78 9.97 3.76
C ILE A 40 -1.45 9.19 3.76
N SER A 41 -1.53 7.87 3.81
CA SER A 41 -0.36 7.00 3.67
C SER A 41 -0.73 5.65 3.07
N ALA A 42 0.25 5.01 2.44
CA ALA A 42 0.13 3.64 2.00
C ALA A 42 1.46 2.92 2.25
N SER A 43 1.38 1.67 2.69
CA SER A 43 2.52 0.78 2.85
C SER A 43 2.29 -0.46 1.99
N LEU A 44 3.32 -0.87 1.25
CA LEU A 44 3.29 -2.07 0.42
C LEU A 44 4.52 -2.93 0.74
N VAL A 45 4.29 -4.20 1.06
CA VAL A 45 5.36 -5.17 1.31
C VAL A 45 5.29 -6.25 0.26
N LEU A 46 6.37 -6.34 -0.53
CA LEU A 46 6.57 -7.39 -1.51
C LEU A 46 7.64 -8.36 -1.02
N ARG A 47 7.47 -9.66 -1.25
CA ARG A 47 8.51 -10.68 -1.03
C ARG A 47 8.89 -11.34 -2.33
N ASP A 48 10.17 -11.29 -2.65
CA ASP A 48 10.73 -12.12 -3.70
C ASP A 48 10.73 -13.59 -3.22
N ARG A 49 10.03 -14.47 -3.93
CA ARG A 49 9.93 -15.89 -3.56
C ARG A 49 11.22 -16.67 -3.77
N GLN A 50 12.11 -16.21 -4.64
CA GLN A 50 13.36 -16.90 -4.95
C GLN A 50 14.43 -16.56 -3.93
N SER A 51 14.58 -15.28 -3.59
CA SER A 51 15.57 -14.82 -2.61
C SER A 51 15.05 -14.83 -1.17
N GLY A 52 13.73 -14.74 -0.98
CA GLY A 52 13.10 -14.56 0.32
C GLY A 52 13.21 -13.13 0.87
N GLU A 53 13.76 -12.20 0.10
CA GLU A 53 13.96 -10.81 0.52
C GLU A 53 12.66 -9.99 0.43
N ASP A 54 12.48 -9.11 1.42
CA ASP A 54 11.34 -8.20 1.47
C ASP A 54 11.71 -6.82 0.92
N LYS A 55 10.84 -6.29 0.05
CA LYS A 55 10.88 -4.91 -0.44
C LYS A 55 9.70 -4.15 0.15
N VAL A 56 9.98 -3.08 0.89
CA VAL A 56 8.99 -2.24 1.55
C VAL A 56 8.92 -0.88 0.85
N PHE A 57 7.70 -0.47 0.48
CA PHE A 57 7.43 0.84 -0.09
C PHE A 57 6.46 1.58 0.82
N ASN A 58 6.87 2.76 1.27
CA ASN A 58 6.06 3.63 2.11
C ASN A 58 5.80 4.95 1.38
N PHE A 59 4.54 5.36 1.41
CA PHE A 59 4.07 6.58 0.77
C PHE A 59 3.46 7.49 1.82
N LEU A 60 3.93 8.74 1.87
CA LEU A 60 3.21 9.83 2.53
C LEU A 60 2.57 10.69 1.44
N ILE A 61 1.26 10.88 1.55
CA ILE A 61 0.44 11.50 0.52
C ILE A 61 -0.21 12.74 1.14
N ASN A 62 -0.07 13.88 0.48
CA ASN A 62 -0.83 15.07 0.88
C ASN A 62 -2.29 14.89 0.44
N PRO A 63 -3.25 14.77 1.38
CA PRO A 63 -4.64 14.44 1.03
C PRO A 63 -5.42 15.60 0.40
N ASN A 64 -4.89 16.83 0.44
CA ASN A 64 -5.56 18.07 0.02
C ASN A 64 -6.96 18.28 0.65
N THR A 65 -7.26 17.58 1.74
CA THR A 65 -8.47 17.70 2.56
C THR A 65 -8.07 17.60 4.04
N PRO A 66 -8.78 18.27 4.96
CA PRO A 66 -8.51 18.13 6.39
C PRO A 66 -8.66 16.67 6.86
N ILE A 67 -7.82 16.28 7.79
CA ILE A 67 -7.89 14.97 8.45
C ILE A 67 -8.92 15.07 9.59
N ASP A 68 -9.84 14.11 9.69
CA ASP A 68 -10.74 14.04 10.85
C ASP A 68 -9.90 13.94 12.14
N PRO A 69 -10.19 14.73 13.19
CA PRO A 69 -9.40 14.72 14.42
C PRO A 69 -9.26 13.32 15.05
N LYS A 70 -10.25 12.44 14.87
CA LYS A 70 -10.18 11.04 15.35
C LYS A 70 -9.24 10.18 14.53
N ALA A 71 -9.11 10.45 13.23
CA ALA A 71 -8.12 9.79 12.38
C ALA A 71 -6.68 10.25 12.71
N SER A 72 -6.53 11.43 13.34
CA SER A 72 -5.25 11.93 13.86
C SER A 72 -5.04 11.68 15.36
N ALA A 73 -5.92 10.93 16.04
CA ALA A 73 -5.87 10.80 17.50
C ALA A 73 -4.87 9.74 18.00
N VAL A 74 -4.02 9.22 17.11
CA VAL A 74 -2.99 8.21 17.36
C VAL A 74 -1.60 8.82 17.55
#